data_AF-A0A7S2Q4D0-F1
#
_entry.id   AF-A0A7S2Q4D0-F1
#
_cell.length_a   1.000
_cell.length_b   1.000
_cell.length_c   1.000
_cell.angle_alpha   90.00
_cell.angle_beta   90.00
_cell.angle_gamma   90.00
#
_symmetry.space_group_name_H-M   'P 1'
#
loop_
_entity.id
_entity.type
_entity.pdbx_description
1 polymer ?
#
loop_
_entity_poly.entity_id
_entity_poly.type
_entity_poly.pdbx_seq_one_letter_code
_entity_poly.pdbx_strand_id
1 'polypeptide(L)'
;GFMPPTPGFMPPTPAYFPGIRETLPEPMSKPAEQFLNFSHADLIAAVQGLYLDKLKPSGHVILKRLREHAARDYAAAVNLPEQDIDPEDMPRVDNKHLRQMCGNSDRLTMITDEGSDFSVVLNGVPPDFIDPRNTDDPYPESMWKEFTAYLARQKGSDAYMPGGRYACAKAFQQRRLPFFEGYSLGQLCHVVQMAISQRRLLGHHHGDLVPFQ
;
A
#
# COMPACT_ATOMS: atom_id res chain seq x y z
N GLY A 1 -60.14 -34.92 29.46
CA GLY A 1 -61.10 -33.94 29.98
C GLY A 1 -60.64 -32.56 29.58
N PHE A 2 -61.43 -31.87 28.76
CA PHE A 2 -61.24 -30.47 28.39
C PHE A 2 -61.66 -29.57 29.56
N MET A 3 -60.86 -28.55 29.88
CA MET A 3 -61.37 -27.30 30.47
C MET A 3 -60.63 -26.08 29.91
N PRO A 4 -61.32 -24.92 29.77
CA PRO A 4 -60.96 -23.79 28.90
C PRO A 4 -60.12 -22.69 29.63
N PRO A 5 -59.69 -21.61 28.93
CA PRO A 5 -58.65 -20.70 29.39
C PRO A 5 -59.21 -19.52 30.19
N THR A 6 -58.36 -18.88 31.01
CA THR A 6 -58.61 -17.55 31.59
C THR A 6 -57.67 -16.48 31.05
N PRO A 7 -58.14 -15.22 30.94
CA PRO A 7 -57.57 -14.20 30.07
C PRO A 7 -56.46 -13.39 30.74
N GLY A 8 -55.58 -12.85 29.88
CA GLY A 8 -54.38 -12.12 30.26
C GLY A 8 -54.63 -10.80 31.00
N PHE A 9 -53.65 -10.49 31.85
CA PHE A 9 -53.47 -9.20 32.50
C PHE A 9 -52.23 -8.54 31.88
N MET A 10 -52.41 -7.45 31.12
CA MET A 10 -51.32 -6.55 30.76
C MET A 10 -51.16 -5.50 31.86
N PRO A 11 -49.96 -5.32 32.43
CA PRO A 11 -49.65 -4.14 33.22
C PRO A 11 -49.28 -2.93 32.34
N PRO A 12 -49.50 -1.71 32.84
CA PRO A 12 -49.57 -0.47 32.07
C PRO A 12 -48.20 0.07 31.64
N THR A 13 -48.19 0.83 30.54
CA THR A 13 -47.07 1.66 30.10
C THR A 13 -46.75 2.75 31.14
N PRO A 14 -45.49 2.90 31.57
CA PRO A 14 -45.10 4.05 32.39
C PRO A 14 -44.94 5.30 31.53
N ALA A 15 -45.52 6.38 32.03
CA ALA A 15 -45.55 7.71 31.45
C ALA A 15 -44.18 8.40 31.43
N TYR A 16 -44.06 9.29 30.45
CA TYR A 16 -42.97 10.22 30.16
C TYR A 16 -42.62 11.14 31.34
N PHE A 17 -41.33 11.17 31.72
CA PHE A 17 -40.74 12.19 32.60
C PHE A 17 -39.85 13.14 31.77
N PRO A 18 -40.09 14.46 31.76
CA PRO A 18 -39.17 15.44 31.17
C PRO A 18 -38.22 16.02 32.23
N GLY A 19 -36.92 16.07 31.90
CA GLY A 19 -35.84 16.64 32.71
C GLY A 19 -34.86 15.55 33.13
N ILE A 20 -33.61 15.52 32.70
CA ILE A 20 -32.58 16.57 32.69
C ILE A 20 -31.79 16.43 31.38
N ARG A 21 -31.63 17.52 30.60
CA ARG A 21 -30.63 17.57 29.53
C ARG A 21 -29.26 17.68 30.20
N GLU A 22 -28.64 16.55 30.51
CA GLU A 22 -27.18 16.50 30.57
C GLU A 22 -26.70 16.91 29.17
N THR A 23 -26.05 18.06 29.09
CA THR A 23 -25.27 18.45 27.92
C THR A 23 -24.21 17.39 27.72
N LEU A 24 -24.48 16.45 26.82
CA LEU A 24 -23.46 15.58 26.24
C LEU A 24 -22.28 16.48 25.84
N PRO A 25 -21.04 16.17 26.25
CA PRO A 25 -19.89 16.90 25.78
C PRO A 25 -19.93 16.89 24.25
N GLU A 26 -19.82 18.08 23.65
CA GLU A 26 -19.56 18.27 22.23
C GLU A 26 -18.56 17.21 21.76
N PRO A 27 -18.82 16.53 20.62
CA PRO A 27 -17.93 15.48 20.15
C PRO A 27 -16.52 16.04 20.10
N MET A 28 -15.64 15.48 20.95
CA MET A 28 -14.22 15.78 21.00
C MET A 28 -13.74 15.83 19.56
N SER A 29 -13.30 17.01 19.13
CA SER A 29 -12.81 17.22 17.78
C SER A 29 -11.82 16.11 17.48
N LYS A 30 -12.06 15.35 16.39
CA LYS A 30 -11.11 14.37 15.88
C LYS A 30 -9.73 15.04 15.88
N PRO A 31 -8.67 14.43 16.45
CA PRO A 31 -7.35 15.01 16.37
C PRO A 31 -7.10 15.32 14.90
N ALA A 32 -6.76 16.58 14.59
CA ALA A 32 -6.47 17.01 13.24
C ALA A 32 -5.53 15.98 12.61
N GLU A 33 -5.88 15.45 11.43
CA GLU A 33 -5.03 14.49 10.73
C GLU A 33 -3.62 15.07 10.65
N GLN A 34 -2.70 14.54 11.45
CA GLN A 34 -1.30 14.98 11.41
C GLN A 34 -0.70 14.35 10.16
N PHE A 35 -0.34 15.20 9.20
CA PHE A 35 0.41 14.76 8.04
C PHE A 35 1.87 14.49 8.42
N LEU A 36 2.51 13.57 7.70
CA LEU A 36 3.93 13.28 7.80
C LEU A 36 4.72 14.54 7.45
N ASN A 37 5.59 14.94 8.36
CA ASN A 37 6.58 15.97 8.09
C ASN A 37 7.81 15.34 7.44
N PHE A 38 8.25 15.87 6.29
CA PHE A 38 9.44 15.39 5.59
C PHE A 38 10.25 16.58 5.05
N SER A 39 11.57 16.42 5.00
CA SER A 39 12.49 17.44 4.51
C SER A 39 12.70 17.33 2.99
N HIS A 40 13.39 18.33 2.43
CA HIS A 40 13.84 18.25 1.04
C HIS A 40 14.79 17.07 0.81
N ALA A 41 15.63 16.73 1.79
CA ALA A 41 16.55 15.60 1.69
C ALA A 41 15.78 14.28 1.60
N ASP A 42 14.70 14.13 2.39
CA ASP A 42 13.86 12.92 2.39
C ASP A 42 13.14 12.74 1.06
N LEU A 43 12.64 13.83 0.47
CA LEU A 43 12.05 13.83 -0.87
C LEU A 43 13.06 13.35 -1.91
N ILE A 44 14.27 13.90 -1.92
CA ILE A 44 15.29 13.52 -2.89
C ILE A 44 15.72 12.07 -2.67
N ALA A 45 15.90 11.62 -1.43
CA ALA A 45 16.22 10.24 -1.11
C ALA A 45 15.12 9.29 -1.60
N ALA A 46 13.84 9.67 -1.43
CA ALA A 46 12.71 8.89 -1.95
C ALA A 46 12.76 8.78 -3.48
N VAL A 47 12.97 9.88 -4.20
CA VAL A 47 13.08 9.88 -5.67
C VAL A 47 14.29 9.04 -6.13
N GLN A 48 15.45 9.20 -5.50
CA GLN A 48 16.65 8.42 -5.82
C GLN A 48 16.44 6.91 -5.59
N GLY A 49 15.77 6.54 -4.50
CA GLY A 49 15.38 5.15 -4.24
C GLY A 49 14.49 4.59 -5.34
N LEU A 50 13.52 5.38 -5.84
CA LEU A 50 12.66 4.97 -6.95
C LEU A 50 13.42 4.80 -8.27
N TYR A 51 14.46 5.61 -8.53
CA TYR A 51 15.38 5.38 -9.64
C TYR A 51 16.14 4.06 -9.51
N LEU A 52 16.70 3.75 -8.33
CA LEU A 52 17.36 2.46 -8.08
C LEU A 52 16.41 1.28 -8.26
N ASP A 53 15.15 1.46 -7.88
CA ASP A 53 14.08 0.48 -8.07
C ASP A 53 13.58 0.40 -9.52
N LYS A 54 14.00 1.30 -10.41
CA LYS A 54 13.46 1.47 -11.78
C LYS A 54 11.96 1.72 -11.82
N LEU A 55 11.45 2.49 -10.86
CA LEU A 55 10.05 2.89 -10.75
C LEU A 55 9.89 4.37 -11.12
N LYS A 56 8.91 4.69 -11.99
CA LYS A 56 8.57 6.08 -12.32
C LYS A 56 8.17 6.83 -11.03
N PRO A 57 8.84 7.94 -10.67
CA PRO A 57 8.50 8.75 -9.49
C PRO A 57 7.24 9.59 -9.74
N SER A 58 6.07 8.95 -9.80
CA SER A 58 4.79 9.66 -9.77
C SER A 58 4.43 10.08 -8.35
N GLY A 59 3.59 11.11 -8.20
CA GLY A 59 3.16 11.62 -6.90
C GLY A 59 2.71 10.48 -5.97
N HIS A 60 1.85 9.59 -6.47
CA HIS A 60 1.37 8.41 -5.73
C HIS A 60 2.47 7.45 -5.27
N VAL A 61 3.51 7.23 -6.07
CA VAL A 61 4.62 6.33 -5.72
C VAL A 61 5.57 6.99 -4.72
N ILE A 62 5.80 8.30 -4.85
CA ILE A 62 6.62 9.08 -3.90
C ILE A 62 5.94 9.11 -2.53
N LEU A 63 4.63 9.30 -2.45
CA LEU A 63 3.88 9.25 -1.19
C LEU A 63 4.11 7.91 -0.45
N LYS A 64 4.05 6.79 -1.18
CA LYS A 64 4.32 5.46 -0.62
C LYS A 64 5.77 5.34 -0.14
N ARG A 65 6.73 5.76 -0.95
CA ARG A 65 8.16 5.69 -0.62
C ARG A 65 8.50 6.52 0.62
N LEU A 66 7.92 7.71 0.77
CA LEU A 66 8.09 8.55 1.96
C LEU A 66 7.54 7.88 3.23
N ARG A 67 6.38 7.23 3.15
CA ARG A 67 5.83 6.47 4.29
C ARG A 67 6.67 5.24 4.62
N GLU A 68 7.27 4.60 3.63
CA GLU A 68 8.22 3.51 3.87
C GLU A 68 9.50 3.99 4.54
N HIS A 69 10.01 5.17 4.21
CA HIS A 69 11.13 5.78 4.92
C HIS A 69 10.75 6.09 6.37
N ALA A 70 9.58 6.70 6.59
CA ALA A 70 9.08 6.96 7.94
C ALA A 70 8.91 5.68 8.78
N ALA A 71 8.40 4.60 8.18
CA ALA A 71 8.26 3.30 8.84
C ALA A 71 9.62 2.74 9.25
N ARG A 72 10.62 2.83 8.36
CA ARG A 72 12.01 2.42 8.66
C ARG A 72 12.60 3.24 9.80
N ASP A 73 12.47 4.56 9.75
CA ASP A 73 13.03 5.45 10.76
C ASP A 73 12.36 5.23 12.11
N TYR A 74 11.03 5.00 12.12
CA TYR A 74 10.29 4.63 13.31
C TYR A 74 10.78 3.30 13.88
N ALA A 75 10.86 2.25 13.04
CA ALA A 75 11.35 0.92 13.45
C ALA A 75 12.73 1.01 14.11
N ALA A 76 13.65 1.78 13.53
CA ALA A 76 14.98 2.03 14.08
C ALA A 76 14.91 2.76 15.43
N ALA A 77 14.07 3.78 15.56
CA ALA A 77 13.91 4.54 16.80
C ALA A 77 13.35 3.69 17.96
N VAL A 78 12.46 2.74 17.67
CA VAL A 78 11.85 1.84 18.67
C VAL A 78 12.53 0.47 18.76
N ASN A 79 13.64 0.26 18.05
CA ASN A 79 14.40 -1.01 17.97
C ASN A 79 13.54 -2.23 17.58
N LEU A 80 12.64 -2.04 16.62
CA LEU A 80 11.85 -3.12 16.03
C LEU A 80 12.36 -3.46 14.61
N PRO A 81 12.17 -4.71 14.15
CA PRO A 81 12.44 -5.05 12.76
C PRO A 81 11.55 -4.25 11.79
N GLU A 82 12.13 -3.76 10.68
CA GLU A 82 11.39 -2.96 9.67
C GLU A 82 10.14 -3.70 9.14
N GLN A 83 10.19 -5.03 9.04
CA GLN A 83 9.08 -5.84 8.53
C GLN A 83 7.87 -5.90 9.47
N ASP A 84 8.03 -5.53 10.74
CA ASP A 84 6.96 -5.56 11.74
C ASP A 84 6.18 -4.23 11.80
N ILE A 85 6.62 -3.22 11.04
CA ILE A 85 5.96 -1.92 10.93
C ILE A 85 5.27 -1.82 9.57
N ASP A 86 3.94 -1.66 9.57
CA ASP A 86 3.21 -1.38 8.34
C ASP A 86 3.39 0.10 7.95
N PRO A 87 3.90 0.44 6.75
CA PRO A 87 3.93 1.82 6.27
C PRO A 87 2.55 2.49 6.25
N GLU A 88 1.46 1.71 6.18
CA GLU A 88 0.10 2.23 6.27
C GLU A 88 -0.29 2.73 7.67
N ASP A 89 0.48 2.39 8.70
CA ASP A 89 0.33 2.95 10.06
C ASP A 89 1.04 4.30 10.22
N MET A 90 1.93 4.66 9.28
CA MET A 90 2.62 5.95 9.33
C MET A 90 1.69 7.10 8.94
N PRO A 91 1.90 8.33 9.47
CA PRO A 91 1.16 9.51 9.05
C PRO A 91 1.08 9.66 7.52
N ARG A 92 -0.06 10.10 7.01
CA ARG A 92 -0.24 10.34 5.57
C ARG A 92 0.59 11.53 5.13
N VAL A 93 1.05 11.54 3.88
CA VAL A 93 1.73 12.72 3.32
C VAL A 93 0.69 13.61 2.63
N ASP A 94 0.73 14.92 2.86
CA ASP A 94 -0.11 15.87 2.14
C ASP A 94 0.35 15.97 0.66
N ASN A 95 -0.55 15.63 -0.26
CA ASN A 95 -0.29 15.67 -1.70
C ASN A 95 0.00 17.11 -2.19
N LYS A 96 -0.67 18.12 -1.63
CA LYS A 96 -0.43 19.53 -2.01
C LYS A 96 0.98 19.95 -1.59
N HIS A 97 1.36 19.64 -0.36
CA HIS A 97 2.70 19.89 0.14
C HIS A 97 3.77 19.15 -0.67
N LEU A 98 3.56 17.86 -0.99
CA LEU A 98 4.46 17.09 -1.86
C LEU A 98 4.66 17.77 -3.22
N ARG A 99 3.56 18.14 -3.88
CA ARG A 99 3.62 18.80 -5.19
C ARG A 99 4.40 20.11 -5.11
N GLN A 100 4.16 20.92 -4.08
CA GLN A 100 4.88 22.17 -3.87
C GLN A 100 6.39 21.93 -3.65
N MET A 101 6.76 20.95 -2.82
CA MET A 101 8.16 20.59 -2.55
C MET A 101 8.88 20.10 -3.82
N CYS A 102 8.21 19.30 -4.64
CA CYS A 102 8.72 18.87 -5.94
C CYS A 102 8.91 20.07 -6.90
N GLY A 103 7.95 20.99 -6.96
CA GLY A 103 7.99 22.14 -7.86
C GLY A 103 9.04 23.19 -7.49
N ASN A 104 9.40 23.25 -6.21
CA ASN A 104 10.42 24.17 -5.68
C ASN A 104 11.82 23.54 -5.60
N SER A 105 12.03 22.34 -6.19
CA SER A 105 13.32 21.67 -6.16
C SER A 105 14.17 21.97 -7.38
N ASP A 106 15.39 22.48 -7.15
CA ASP A 106 16.38 22.68 -8.22
C ASP A 106 16.97 21.36 -8.76
N ARG A 107 16.70 20.23 -8.07
CA ARG A 107 17.19 18.89 -8.44
C ARG A 107 16.18 18.08 -9.23
N LEU A 108 14.92 18.53 -9.27
CA LEU A 108 13.83 17.80 -9.90
C LEU A 108 13.23 18.63 -11.02
N THR A 109 12.88 17.96 -12.12
CA THR A 109 11.98 18.53 -13.12
C THR A 109 10.63 17.87 -12.96
N MET A 110 9.59 18.67 -12.75
CA MET A 110 8.21 18.18 -12.70
C MET A 110 7.66 17.98 -14.10
N ILE A 111 7.10 16.80 -14.33
CA ILE A 111 6.42 16.42 -15.56
C ILE A 111 4.94 16.25 -15.20
N THR A 112 4.09 17.11 -15.74
CA THR A 112 2.64 16.97 -15.63
C THR A 112 2.17 15.98 -16.69
N ASP A 113 1.60 14.86 -16.25
CA ASP A 113 0.93 13.89 -17.12
C ASP A 113 -0.53 14.36 -17.37
N GLU A 114 -1.28 13.67 -18.24
CA GLU A 114 -2.70 13.99 -18.46
C GLU A 114 -3.53 13.83 -17.16
N GLY A 115 -4.20 14.91 -16.73
CA GLY A 115 -5.06 14.93 -15.54
C GLY A 115 -4.42 15.62 -14.33
N SER A 116 -4.73 15.13 -13.11
CA SER A 116 -4.21 15.67 -11.85
C SER A 116 -2.94 14.96 -11.36
N ASP A 117 -2.45 13.96 -12.09
CA ASP A 117 -1.25 13.21 -11.72
C ASP A 117 0.01 13.93 -12.21
N PHE A 118 1.10 13.77 -11.47
CA PHE A 118 2.38 14.34 -11.84
C PHE A 118 3.48 13.32 -11.57
N SER A 119 4.58 13.47 -12.29
CA SER A 119 5.81 12.76 -12.02
C SER A 119 6.98 13.72 -11.94
N VAL A 120 8.09 13.25 -11.39
CA VAL A 120 9.33 14.02 -11.36
C VAL A 120 10.48 13.18 -11.88
N VAL A 121 11.47 13.85 -12.46
CA VAL A 121 12.75 13.25 -12.87
C VAL A 121 13.89 14.00 -12.22
N LEU A 122 14.98 13.30 -11.93
CA LEU A 122 16.23 13.89 -11.46
C LEU A 122 16.91 14.63 -12.61
N ASN A 123 17.30 15.88 -12.37
CA ASN A 123 17.98 16.70 -13.36
C ASN A 123 19.32 16.07 -13.77
N GLY A 124 19.53 15.90 -15.07
CA GLY A 124 20.75 15.30 -15.64
C GLY A 124 20.86 13.77 -15.51
N VAL A 125 19.84 13.08 -14.99
CA VAL A 125 19.82 11.62 -14.88
C VAL A 125 18.79 11.04 -15.85
N PRO A 126 19.21 10.31 -16.89
CA PRO A 126 18.29 9.66 -17.81
C PRO A 126 17.36 8.68 -17.07
N PRO A 127 16.04 8.71 -17.32
CA PRO A 127 15.12 7.73 -16.73
C PRO A 127 15.29 6.36 -17.39
N ASP A 128 15.34 5.30 -16.59
CA ASP A 128 15.40 3.89 -17.01
C ASP A 128 14.25 3.06 -16.41
N PHE A 129 13.11 3.70 -16.19
CA PHE A 129 11.97 3.11 -15.49
C PHE A 129 11.31 1.98 -16.28
N ILE A 130 10.85 0.97 -15.54
CA ILE A 130 10.08 -0.15 -16.08
C ILE A 130 8.61 0.19 -15.98
N ASP A 131 7.88 0.09 -17.10
CA ASP A 131 6.42 0.11 -17.08
C ASP A 131 5.89 -1.28 -16.67
N PRO A 132 5.26 -1.42 -15.49
CA PRO A 132 4.72 -2.70 -15.07
C PRO A 132 3.58 -3.19 -15.96
N ARG A 133 2.99 -2.35 -16.82
CA ARG A 133 1.91 -2.72 -17.74
C ARG A 133 2.42 -3.17 -19.12
N ASN A 134 3.73 -3.11 -19.37
CA ASN A 134 4.29 -3.69 -20.59
C ASN A 134 3.90 -5.18 -20.67
N THR A 135 3.61 -5.65 -21.88
CA THR A 135 3.23 -7.03 -22.16
C THR A 135 4.40 -7.90 -22.60
N ASP A 136 5.57 -7.32 -22.86
CA ASP A 136 6.75 -8.10 -23.22
C ASP A 136 7.24 -8.88 -21.99
N ASP A 137 7.54 -10.18 -22.15
CA ASP A 137 8.12 -11.00 -21.09
C ASP A 137 9.65 -11.15 -21.31
N PRO A 138 10.49 -10.30 -20.69
CA PRO A 138 11.94 -10.40 -20.85
C PRO A 138 12.56 -11.43 -19.90
N TYR A 139 11.77 -12.11 -19.06
CA TYR A 139 12.30 -12.93 -17.99
C TYR A 139 12.54 -14.38 -18.44
N PRO A 140 13.64 -15.01 -17.97
CA PRO A 140 13.97 -16.36 -18.40
C PRO A 140 12.95 -17.38 -17.86
N GLU A 141 12.69 -18.42 -18.66
CA GLU A 141 11.79 -19.52 -18.27
C GLU A 141 12.26 -20.28 -17.01
N SER A 142 13.57 -20.27 -16.70
CA SER A 142 14.08 -20.84 -15.45
C SER A 142 13.53 -20.12 -14.22
N MET A 143 13.50 -18.78 -14.24
CA MET A 143 12.90 -17.97 -13.17
C MET A 143 11.41 -18.32 -13.02
N TRP A 144 10.67 -18.39 -14.12
CA TRP A 144 9.24 -18.72 -14.08
C TRP A 144 8.97 -20.12 -13.52
N LYS A 145 9.80 -21.11 -13.86
CA LYS A 145 9.71 -22.47 -13.30
C LYS A 145 9.92 -22.46 -11.78
N GLU A 146 10.95 -21.77 -11.30
CA GLU A 146 11.22 -21.66 -9.87
C GLU A 146 10.11 -20.90 -9.14
N PHE A 147 9.61 -19.82 -9.72
CA PHE A 147 8.51 -19.05 -9.15
C PHE A 147 7.21 -19.87 -9.09
N THR A 148 6.90 -20.64 -10.13
CA THR A 148 5.76 -21.57 -10.13
C THR A 148 5.90 -22.63 -9.04
N ALA A 149 7.08 -23.24 -8.92
CA ALA A 149 7.35 -24.24 -7.88
C ALA A 149 7.25 -23.63 -6.47
N TYR A 150 7.67 -22.38 -6.31
CA TYR A 150 7.54 -21.64 -5.07
C TYR A 150 6.07 -21.37 -4.72
N LEU A 151 5.25 -20.89 -5.67
CA LEU A 151 3.82 -20.61 -5.47
C LEU A 151 3.04 -21.89 -5.12
N ALA A 152 3.35 -23.02 -5.77
CA ALA A 152 2.73 -24.31 -5.49
C ALA A 152 2.99 -24.84 -4.06
N ARG A 153 4.03 -24.33 -3.39
CA ARG A 153 4.36 -24.68 -2.00
C ARG A 153 3.66 -23.80 -0.97
N GLN A 154 3.10 -22.65 -1.37
CA GLN A 154 2.43 -21.75 -0.44
C GLN A 154 1.11 -22.35 0.03
N LYS A 155 0.85 -22.29 1.34
CA LYS A 155 -0.36 -22.83 1.97
C LYS A 155 -0.85 -21.87 3.05
N GLY A 156 -2.14 -21.97 3.39
CA GLY A 156 -2.73 -21.16 4.46
C GLY A 156 -2.57 -19.66 4.20
N SER A 157 -2.18 -18.91 5.23
CA SER A 157 -1.93 -17.46 5.15
C SER A 157 -0.84 -17.08 4.15
N ASP A 158 0.18 -17.92 3.96
CA ASP A 158 1.34 -17.59 3.11
C ASP A 158 1.00 -17.55 1.62
N ALA A 159 -0.13 -18.16 1.25
CA ALA A 159 -0.70 -18.12 -0.10
C ALA A 159 -1.40 -16.78 -0.40
N TYR A 160 -1.74 -15.98 0.62
CA TYR A 160 -2.35 -14.68 0.45
C TYR A 160 -1.26 -13.62 0.40
N MET A 161 -1.23 -12.87 -0.70
CA MET A 161 -0.30 -11.79 -0.95
C MET A 161 -1.09 -10.49 -1.13
N PRO A 162 -0.51 -9.32 -0.80
CA PRO A 162 -1.21 -8.05 -0.97
C PRO A 162 -1.73 -7.87 -2.41
N GLY A 163 -2.98 -7.43 -2.54
CA GLY A 163 -3.65 -7.30 -3.85
C GLY A 163 -2.97 -6.39 -4.87
N GLY A 164 -2.33 -5.33 -4.39
CA GLY A 164 -1.69 -4.34 -5.27
C GLY A 164 -0.34 -4.82 -5.79
N ARG A 165 -0.06 -4.65 -7.09
CA ARG A 165 1.24 -5.01 -7.71
C ARG A 165 2.46 -4.57 -6.90
N TYR A 166 2.46 -3.31 -6.45
CA TYR A 166 3.56 -2.73 -5.67
C TYR A 166 3.72 -3.43 -4.33
N ALA A 167 2.62 -3.63 -3.60
CA ALA A 167 2.64 -4.28 -2.28
C ALA A 167 3.01 -5.77 -2.39
N CYS A 168 2.51 -6.47 -3.40
CA CYS A 168 2.90 -7.85 -3.71
C CYS A 168 4.38 -7.95 -4.07
N ALA A 169 4.89 -7.06 -4.93
CA ALA A 169 6.30 -7.01 -5.30
C ALA A 169 7.21 -6.74 -4.09
N LYS A 170 6.81 -5.83 -3.20
CA LYS A 170 7.50 -5.58 -1.92
C LYS A 170 7.50 -6.83 -1.03
N ALA A 171 6.38 -7.54 -0.93
CA ALA A 171 6.31 -8.78 -0.17
C ALA A 171 7.26 -9.85 -0.74
N PHE A 172 7.36 -10.01 -2.06
CA PHE A 172 8.35 -10.90 -2.67
C PHE A 172 9.79 -10.45 -2.44
N GLN A 173 10.06 -9.15 -2.52
CA GLN A 173 11.38 -8.58 -2.25
C GLN A 173 11.83 -8.86 -0.80
N GLN A 174 10.92 -8.71 0.17
CA GLN A 174 11.18 -9.00 1.59
C GLN A 174 11.46 -10.48 1.86
N ARG A 175 10.87 -11.40 1.07
CA ARG A 175 11.12 -12.84 1.18
C ARG A 175 12.50 -13.26 0.62
N ARG A 176 13.24 -12.37 -0.04
CA ARG A 176 14.61 -12.59 -0.55
C ARG A 176 14.75 -13.90 -1.35
N LEU A 177 13.82 -14.11 -2.28
CA LEU A 177 13.76 -15.33 -3.09
C LEU A 177 14.97 -15.42 -4.04
N PRO A 178 15.74 -16.52 -4.06
CA PRO A 178 16.96 -16.62 -4.86
C PRO A 178 16.77 -16.35 -6.37
N PHE A 179 15.67 -16.83 -6.96
CA PHE A 179 15.35 -16.60 -8.38
C PHE A 179 14.95 -15.16 -8.72
N PHE A 180 14.83 -14.29 -7.72
CA PHE A 180 14.64 -12.84 -7.87
C PHE A 180 15.88 -12.05 -7.47
N GLU A 181 17.02 -12.70 -7.19
CA GLU A 181 18.25 -12.01 -6.87
C GLU A 181 18.67 -11.07 -8.01
N GLY A 182 19.01 -9.83 -7.66
CA GLY A 182 19.35 -8.79 -8.62
C GLY A 182 18.16 -8.12 -9.32
N TYR A 183 16.93 -8.53 -9.07
CA TYR A 183 15.75 -7.88 -9.65
C TYR A 183 15.43 -6.59 -8.87
N SER A 184 15.24 -5.48 -9.59
CA SER A 184 14.74 -4.24 -9.00
C SER A 184 13.27 -4.37 -8.61
N LEU A 185 12.77 -3.51 -7.72
CA LEU A 185 11.35 -3.53 -7.35
C LEU A 185 10.43 -3.25 -8.54
N GLY A 186 10.86 -2.44 -9.51
CA GLY A 186 10.17 -2.23 -10.79
C GLY A 186 10.09 -3.50 -11.62
N GLN A 187 11.17 -4.29 -11.69
CA GLN A 187 11.14 -5.61 -12.31
C GLN A 187 10.16 -6.54 -11.59
N LEU A 188 10.15 -6.56 -10.26
CA LEU A 188 9.21 -7.37 -9.50
C LEU A 188 7.74 -6.93 -9.72
N CYS A 189 7.48 -5.62 -9.80
CA CYS A 189 6.14 -5.11 -10.15
C CYS A 189 5.67 -5.64 -11.51
N HIS A 190 6.57 -5.70 -12.49
CA HIS A 190 6.30 -6.21 -13.82
C HIS A 190 6.14 -7.74 -13.83
N VAL A 191 6.98 -8.50 -13.11
CA VAL A 191 6.80 -9.94 -12.88
C VAL A 191 5.42 -10.24 -12.29
N VAL A 192 4.98 -9.47 -11.28
CA VAL A 192 3.65 -9.63 -10.69
C VAL A 192 2.56 -9.37 -11.72
N GLN A 193 2.67 -8.31 -12.54
CA GLN A 193 1.70 -8.06 -13.61
C GLN A 193 1.64 -9.25 -14.58
N MET A 194 2.78 -9.76 -15.02
CA MET A 194 2.87 -10.89 -15.96
C MET A 194 2.31 -12.18 -15.37
N ALA A 195 2.57 -12.43 -14.07
CA ALA A 195 2.01 -13.54 -13.31
C ALA A 195 0.48 -13.48 -13.26
N ILE A 196 -0.10 -12.28 -13.19
CA ILE A 196 -1.57 -12.08 -13.18
C ILE A 196 -2.16 -12.21 -14.59
N SER A 197 -1.60 -11.51 -15.58
CA SER A 197 -2.23 -11.38 -16.90
C SER A 197 -1.94 -12.53 -17.85
N GLN A 198 -0.66 -12.79 -18.14
CA GLN A 198 -0.27 -13.69 -19.23
C GLN A 198 0.05 -15.10 -18.73
N ARG A 199 0.84 -15.20 -17.66
CA ARG A 199 1.28 -16.50 -17.11
C ARG A 199 0.21 -17.16 -16.26
N ARG A 200 -0.78 -16.40 -15.79
CA ARG A 200 -1.91 -16.88 -14.95
C ARG A 200 -1.43 -17.73 -13.76
N LEU A 201 -0.35 -17.29 -13.12
CA LEU A 201 0.19 -17.90 -11.90
C LEU A 201 -0.44 -17.29 -10.65
N LEU A 202 -0.97 -16.08 -10.75
CA LEU A 202 -1.65 -15.37 -9.67
C LEU A 202 -3.07 -14.95 -10.12
N GLY A 203 -4.02 -14.98 -9.19
CA GLY A 203 -5.39 -14.49 -9.36
C GLY A 203 -5.83 -13.65 -8.17
N HIS A 204 -6.91 -12.89 -8.32
CA HIS A 204 -7.47 -12.11 -7.23
C HIS A 204 -8.51 -12.92 -6.44
N HIS A 205 -8.41 -12.90 -5.11
CA HIS A 205 -9.37 -13.52 -4.21
C HIS A 205 -9.56 -12.61 -2.98
N HIS A 206 -10.78 -12.10 -2.77
CA HIS A 206 -11.12 -11.17 -1.68
C HIS A 206 -10.22 -9.93 -1.55
N GLY A 207 -9.67 -9.44 -2.68
CA GLY A 207 -8.79 -8.27 -2.69
C GLY A 207 -7.30 -8.61 -2.52
N ASP A 208 -6.96 -9.86 -2.25
CA ASP A 208 -5.59 -10.37 -2.21
C ASP A 208 -5.22 -11.07 -3.53
N LEU A 209 -3.91 -11.19 -3.77
CA LEU A 209 -3.35 -12.05 -4.80
C LEU A 209 -3.07 -13.43 -4.21
N VAL A 210 -3.53 -14.46 -4.90
CA VAL A 210 -3.34 -15.87 -4.52
C VAL A 210 -2.80 -16.67 -5.71
N PRO A 211 -2.05 -17.76 -5.49
CA PRO A 211 -1.70 -18.69 -6.55
C PRO A 211 -2.93 -19.17 -7.31
N PHE A 212 -2.84 -19.19 -8.64
CA PHE A 212 -3.88 -19.75 -9.49
C PHE A 212 -4.01 -21.27 -9.22
N GLN A 213 -5.25 -21.75 -9.09
CA GLN A 213 -5.57 -23.17 -8.98
C GLN A 213 -5.98 -23.75 -10.33
#